data_AF-B0RRS6-F1
#
_entry.id   AF-B0RRS6-F1
#
_cell.length_a   1.000
_cell.length_b   1.000
_cell.length_c   1.000
_cell.angle_alpha   90.00
_cell.angle_beta   90.00
_cell.angle_gamma   90.00
#
_symmetry.space_group_name_H-M   'P 1'
#
loop_
_entity.id
_entity.type
_entity.pdbx_description
1 polymer ?
#
loop_
_entity_poly.entity_id
_entity_poly.type
_entity_poly.pdbx_seq_one_letter_code
_entity_poly.pdbx_strand_id
1 'polypeptide(L)'
;MARSHRCWSRRPVSVRGCRRQAVAVGFGSDINRCIGCFRAAAHHRDPVAPLHTGVWLATPGNTLTFEEQHMSTALIVVDIQNDYFPGGRFPLENSEQALASALEHIAQAKQAGQVVIGIRHTAPGDGPLLADGSVGAEFHPAIAAALEGCTVIEKHQADSFLGTSLGQTLAGANVAAIQLAGMMTQHCITHTALSPDAAGFEVAIIAAACAAPTAVISDVALSGLAGRCTVL
;
A
#
# COMPACT_ATOMS: atom_id res chain seq x y z
N MET A 1 -24.61 21.47 52.67
CA MET A 1 -23.66 22.31 51.90
C MET A 1 -22.27 22.19 52.53
N ALA A 2 -21.47 21.23 52.07
CA ALA A 2 -20.12 21.00 52.60
C ALA A 2 -19.09 21.53 51.60
N ARG A 3 -18.36 22.58 51.99
CA ARG A 3 -17.17 23.06 51.30
C ARG A 3 -15.97 22.81 52.20
N SER A 4 -15.06 21.94 51.78
CA SER A 4 -13.73 21.82 52.36
C SER A 4 -12.70 21.92 51.24
N HIS A 5 -12.11 23.09 51.11
CA HIS A 5 -10.89 23.32 50.34
C HIS A 5 -9.69 22.73 51.10
N ARG A 6 -8.86 21.92 50.42
CA ARG A 6 -7.46 21.73 50.81
C ARG A 6 -6.59 21.89 49.58
N CYS A 7 -5.87 23.00 49.57
CA CYS A 7 -4.78 23.33 48.66
C CYS A 7 -3.49 22.80 49.29
N TRP A 8 -2.75 21.93 48.60
CA TRP A 8 -1.40 21.51 48.98
C TRP A 8 -0.53 21.51 47.71
N SER A 9 0.30 22.54 47.54
CA SER A 9 1.50 22.43 46.71
C SER A 9 2.51 23.52 47.05
N ARG A 10 3.53 23.18 47.86
CA ARG A 10 4.88 23.78 47.80
C ARG A 10 5.89 22.78 48.37
N ARG A 11 6.87 22.36 47.56
CA ARG A 11 8.27 22.82 47.65
C ARG A 11 9.11 22.27 46.48
N PRO A 12 10.10 23.03 45.99
CA PRO A 12 10.94 22.70 44.83
C PRO A 12 12.27 22.06 45.25
N VAL A 13 12.93 21.34 44.34
CA VAL A 13 14.36 21.01 44.43
C VAL A 13 15.03 21.27 43.08
N SER A 14 16.17 21.96 43.16
CA SER A 14 16.95 22.56 42.07
C SER A 14 18.07 21.67 41.53
N VAL A 15 18.21 21.69 40.20
CA VAL A 15 19.40 21.94 39.35
C VAL A 15 20.72 21.17 39.59
N ARG A 16 21.17 20.50 38.53
CA ARG A 16 22.53 20.47 37.93
C ARG A 16 22.38 19.71 36.59
N GLY A 17 22.76 20.14 35.39
CA GLY A 17 23.85 21.02 34.97
C GLY A 17 24.77 20.20 34.06
N CYS A 18 24.54 20.18 32.75
CA CYS A 18 25.52 19.66 31.77
C CYS A 18 25.61 20.63 30.59
N ARG A 19 26.77 21.28 30.48
CA ARG A 19 27.16 22.19 29.40
C ARG A 19 28.06 21.45 28.40
N ARG A 20 28.14 22.03 27.20
CA ARG A 20 29.11 21.90 26.09
C ARG A 20 28.53 21.09 24.91
N GLN A 21 28.61 21.52 23.66
CA GLN A 21 29.36 22.63 23.05
C GLN A 21 28.68 22.98 21.71
N ALA A 22 28.50 24.29 21.45
CA ALA A 22 28.23 24.81 20.13
C ALA A 22 29.57 25.09 19.43
N VAL A 23 29.69 24.69 18.17
CA VAL A 23 30.76 25.15 17.28
C VAL A 23 30.08 25.89 16.14
N ALA A 24 30.33 27.19 16.08
CA ALA A 24 30.02 28.06 14.97
C ALA A 24 31.30 28.31 14.16
N VAL A 25 31.25 28.03 12.87
CA VAL A 25 32.16 28.45 11.80
C VAL A 25 31.26 28.42 10.57
N GLY A 26 31.11 29.41 9.71
CA GLY A 26 31.77 30.68 9.47
C GLY A 26 31.38 30.99 8.02
N PHE A 27 30.76 32.15 7.77
CA PHE A 27 30.40 32.59 6.42
C PHE A 27 31.67 32.75 5.57
N GLY A 28 31.67 32.17 4.37
CA GLY A 28 32.73 32.31 3.39
C GLY A 28 32.19 31.99 1.99
N SER A 29 31.85 33.04 1.26
CA SER A 29 31.68 33.07 -0.18
C SER A 29 32.96 32.58 -0.88
N ASP A 30 32.86 31.66 -1.83
CA ASP A 30 33.66 31.74 -3.06
C ASP A 30 33.18 30.78 -4.16
N ILE A 31 32.98 31.38 -5.32
CA ILE A 31 32.67 30.81 -6.62
C ILE A 31 34.00 30.51 -7.32
N ASN A 32 34.03 29.51 -8.22
CA ASN A 32 35.11 29.17 -9.17
C ASN A 32 36.39 28.47 -8.67
N ARG A 33 36.50 27.18 -9.06
CA ARG A 33 37.66 26.40 -9.57
C ARG A 33 37.46 24.96 -9.09
N CYS A 34 37.31 23.96 -9.95
CA CYS A 34 38.42 23.40 -10.71
C CYS A 34 37.92 22.73 -12.00
N ILE A 35 38.30 23.33 -13.13
CA ILE A 35 38.49 22.64 -14.42
C ILE A 35 39.97 22.26 -14.47
N GLY A 36 40.28 21.01 -14.85
CA GLY A 36 41.65 20.60 -15.20
C GLY A 36 41.86 19.10 -15.00
N CYS A 37 41.72 18.32 -16.07
CA CYS A 37 42.84 17.77 -16.85
C CYS A 37 43.56 16.59 -16.18
N PHE A 38 43.22 15.37 -16.59
CA PHE A 38 44.21 14.30 -16.65
C PHE A 38 44.13 13.62 -18.02
N ARG A 39 45.21 13.80 -18.78
CA ARG A 39 45.52 13.13 -20.05
C ARG A 39 45.96 11.68 -19.79
N ALA A 40 45.76 10.89 -20.83
CA ALA A 40 46.18 9.51 -21.04
C ALA A 40 47.65 9.20 -20.70
N ALA A 41 47.88 7.97 -20.24
CA ALA A 41 49.09 7.21 -20.52
C ALA A 41 48.73 5.73 -20.70
N ALA A 42 49.20 5.14 -21.79
CA ALA A 42 48.91 3.80 -22.25
C ALA A 42 50.03 2.81 -21.89
N HIS A 43 49.65 1.53 -21.93
CA HIS A 43 50.46 0.32 -22.08
C HIS A 43 51.41 -0.11 -20.96
N HIS A 44 51.00 -1.18 -20.26
CA HIS A 44 51.82 -2.40 -20.16
C HIS A 44 50.89 -3.63 -20.09
N ARG A 45 51.17 -4.62 -20.96
CA ARG A 45 50.52 -5.94 -20.99
C ARG A 45 51.23 -6.90 -20.04
N ASP A 46 50.44 -7.91 -19.62
CA ASP A 46 50.78 -9.32 -19.30
C ASP A 46 50.29 -9.76 -17.90
N PRO A 47 49.96 -11.05 -17.68
CA PRO A 47 49.29 -12.03 -18.53
C PRO A 47 48.05 -12.65 -17.86
N VAL A 48 47.21 -13.28 -18.68
CA VAL A 48 45.99 -14.01 -18.29
C VAL A 48 46.34 -15.34 -17.63
N ALA A 49 45.69 -15.68 -16.51
CA ALA A 49 45.70 -17.02 -15.91
C ALA A 49 44.42 -17.27 -15.09
N PRO A 50 44.00 -18.53 -14.91
CA PRO A 50 43.53 -19.45 -15.94
C PRO A 50 42.00 -19.59 -15.88
N LEU A 51 41.39 -19.79 -17.04
CA LEU A 51 40.01 -20.28 -17.13
C LEU A 51 39.96 -21.66 -16.49
N HIS A 52 39.12 -21.82 -15.46
CA HIS A 52 38.68 -23.13 -15.02
C HIS A 52 38.03 -23.83 -16.21
N THR A 53 38.75 -24.76 -16.83
CA THR A 53 38.22 -25.72 -17.79
C THR A 53 37.36 -26.73 -17.02
N GLY A 54 36.19 -26.26 -16.58
CA GLY A 54 35.05 -27.14 -16.42
C GLY A 54 34.67 -27.59 -17.83
N VAL A 55 34.97 -28.84 -18.16
CA VAL A 55 34.42 -29.51 -19.33
C VAL A 55 32.90 -29.54 -19.12
N TRP A 56 32.20 -28.59 -19.74
CA TRP A 56 30.76 -28.68 -19.93
C TRP A 56 30.56 -29.65 -21.09
N LEU A 57 30.27 -30.91 -20.76
CA LEU A 57 29.60 -31.80 -21.69
C LEU A 57 28.19 -31.24 -21.88
N ALA A 58 28.03 -30.31 -22.82
CA ALA A 58 26.72 -29.95 -23.34
C ALA A 58 26.17 -31.17 -24.06
N THR A 59 25.36 -31.96 -23.37
CA THR A 59 24.55 -33.00 -24.00
C THR A 59 23.61 -32.31 -25.00
N PRO A 60 23.61 -32.68 -26.29
CA PRO A 60 22.62 -32.17 -27.23
C PRO A 60 21.27 -32.73 -26.82
N GLY A 61 20.33 -31.87 -26.41
CA GLY A 61 18.95 -32.29 -26.10
C GLY A 61 18.26 -31.55 -24.97
N ASN A 62 18.96 -30.74 -24.18
CA ASN A 62 18.31 -29.96 -23.13
C ASN A 62 17.82 -28.62 -23.70
N THR A 63 16.62 -28.63 -24.28
CA THR A 63 15.86 -27.40 -24.50
C THR A 63 15.68 -26.73 -23.15
N LEU A 64 16.40 -25.63 -22.91
CA LEU A 64 16.12 -24.76 -21.77
C LEU A 64 14.75 -24.15 -22.00
N THR A 65 13.72 -24.75 -21.41
CA THR A 65 12.40 -24.14 -21.32
C THR A 65 12.55 -22.95 -20.38
N PHE A 66 12.65 -21.74 -20.95
CA PHE A 66 12.33 -20.54 -20.20
C PHE A 66 10.84 -20.64 -19.87
N GLU A 67 10.52 -21.04 -18.65
CA GLU A 67 9.17 -20.85 -18.12
C GLU A 67 8.95 -19.34 -18.07
N GLU A 68 8.19 -18.85 -19.05
CA GLU A 68 7.62 -17.51 -19.06
C GLU A 68 6.92 -17.35 -17.71
N GLN A 69 7.54 -16.59 -16.79
CA GLN A 69 6.97 -16.36 -15.47
C GLN A 69 5.65 -15.62 -15.70
N HIS A 70 4.54 -16.36 -15.61
CA HIS A 70 3.23 -15.78 -15.80
C HIS A 70 2.96 -14.84 -14.62
N MET A 71 3.26 -13.57 -14.84
CA MET A 71 3.07 -12.48 -13.88
C MET A 71 1.57 -12.39 -13.57
N SER A 72 1.19 -12.87 -12.39
CA SER A 72 -0.22 -13.01 -12.02
C SER A 72 -0.80 -11.69 -11.54
N THR A 73 -2.08 -11.46 -11.84
CA THR A 73 -2.84 -10.30 -11.34
C THR A 73 -3.67 -10.71 -10.14
N ALA A 74 -3.72 -9.85 -9.12
CA ALA A 74 -4.64 -10.01 -8.00
C ALA A 74 -5.72 -8.91 -7.99
N LEU A 75 -6.95 -9.28 -7.65
CA LEU A 75 -8.01 -8.34 -7.30
C LEU A 75 -8.04 -8.15 -5.78
N ILE A 76 -7.98 -6.91 -5.34
CA ILE A 76 -8.04 -6.52 -3.92
C ILE A 76 -9.33 -5.72 -3.70
N VAL A 77 -10.22 -6.27 -2.86
CA VAL A 77 -11.54 -5.70 -2.56
C VAL A 77 -11.47 -5.03 -1.19
N VAL A 78 -11.48 -3.69 -1.18
CA VAL A 78 -11.16 -2.87 0.00
C VAL A 78 -12.41 -2.29 0.64
N ASP A 79 -12.66 -2.66 1.89
CA ASP A 79 -13.59 -2.00 2.81
C ASP A 79 -15.02 -1.78 2.26
N ILE A 80 -15.55 -2.68 1.42
CA ILE A 80 -16.97 -2.63 1.01
C ILE A 80 -17.84 -3.15 2.17
N GLN A 81 -17.98 -2.33 3.19
CA GLN A 81 -18.55 -2.65 4.50
C GLN A 81 -19.87 -1.91 4.76
N ASN A 82 -20.69 -2.43 5.68
CA ASN A 82 -22.07 -2.02 5.88
C ASN A 82 -22.25 -0.53 6.22
N ASP A 83 -21.31 0.08 6.94
CA ASP A 83 -21.43 1.50 7.30
C ASP A 83 -21.46 2.44 6.08
N TYR A 84 -20.98 2.00 4.91
CA TYR A 84 -20.95 2.79 3.67
C TYR A 84 -22.23 2.73 2.84
N PHE A 85 -23.22 1.94 3.25
CA PHE A 85 -24.48 1.73 2.52
C PHE A 85 -25.64 2.48 3.18
N PRO A 86 -26.78 2.67 2.48
CA PRO A 86 -27.99 3.24 3.07
C PRO A 86 -28.37 2.54 4.39
N GLY A 87 -28.56 3.32 5.46
CA GLY A 87 -28.84 2.82 6.80
C GLY A 87 -27.59 2.55 7.65
N GLY A 88 -26.39 2.59 7.07
CA GLY A 88 -25.10 2.60 7.76
C GLY A 88 -24.76 3.97 8.36
N ARG A 89 -23.64 4.04 9.10
CA ARG A 89 -23.20 5.29 9.76
C ARG A 89 -22.70 6.37 8.80
N PHE A 90 -22.19 5.98 7.63
CA PHE A 90 -21.61 6.91 6.67
C PHE A 90 -21.88 6.49 5.22
N PRO A 91 -23.16 6.55 4.78
CA PRO A 91 -23.53 6.17 3.42
C PRO A 91 -22.79 6.98 2.36
N LEU A 92 -22.27 6.30 1.34
CA LEU A 92 -21.54 6.91 0.23
C LEU A 92 -22.43 7.06 -1.00
N GLU A 93 -22.15 8.09 -1.80
CA GLU A 93 -22.76 8.25 -3.11
C GLU A 93 -22.26 7.12 -4.04
N ASN A 94 -23.19 6.53 -4.80
CA ASN A 94 -22.93 5.41 -5.72
C ASN A 94 -22.41 4.11 -5.06
N SER A 95 -22.57 3.94 -3.74
CA SER A 95 -22.18 2.71 -3.02
C SER A 95 -22.79 1.43 -3.61
N GLU A 96 -24.06 1.46 -4.03
CA GLU A 96 -24.73 0.31 -4.66
C GLU A 96 -24.18 -0.01 -6.06
N GLN A 97 -23.85 1.00 -6.86
CA GLN A 97 -23.22 0.81 -8.17
C GLN A 97 -21.82 0.23 -8.02
N ALA A 98 -21.03 0.77 -7.08
CA ALA A 98 -19.70 0.26 -6.78
C ALA A 98 -19.73 -1.18 -6.28
N LEU A 99 -20.71 -1.53 -5.44
CA LEU A 99 -20.96 -2.91 -5.01
C LEU A 99 -21.22 -3.83 -6.21
N ALA A 100 -22.13 -3.46 -7.12
CA ALA A 100 -22.44 -4.27 -8.29
C ALA A 100 -21.20 -4.51 -9.16
N SER A 101 -20.43 -3.45 -9.44
CA SER A 101 -19.20 -3.56 -10.23
C SER A 101 -18.14 -4.41 -9.52
N ALA A 102 -17.97 -4.27 -8.20
CA ALA A 102 -17.05 -5.10 -7.43
C ALA A 102 -17.43 -6.59 -7.50
N LEU A 103 -18.71 -6.94 -7.41
CA LEU A 103 -19.19 -8.32 -7.53
C LEU A 103 -18.89 -8.92 -8.90
N GLU A 104 -19.09 -8.14 -9.97
CA GLU A 104 -18.74 -8.56 -11.34
C GLU A 104 -17.24 -8.85 -11.47
N HIS A 105 -16.38 -7.97 -10.95
CA HIS A 105 -14.93 -8.15 -11.01
C HIS A 105 -14.45 -9.31 -10.13
N ILE A 106 -15.06 -9.54 -8.96
CA ILE A 106 -14.77 -10.74 -8.14
C ILE A 106 -15.10 -12.00 -8.93
N ALA A 107 -16.25 -12.06 -9.58
CA ALA A 107 -16.65 -13.22 -10.38
C ALA A 107 -15.68 -13.45 -11.56
N GLN A 108 -15.31 -12.38 -12.28
CA GLN A 108 -14.37 -12.46 -13.40
C GLN A 108 -12.98 -12.91 -12.94
N ALA A 109 -12.46 -12.34 -11.86
CA ALA A 109 -11.16 -12.71 -11.31
C ALA A 109 -11.13 -14.19 -10.90
N LYS A 110 -12.18 -14.67 -10.23
CA LYS A 110 -12.33 -16.09 -9.88
C LYS A 110 -12.36 -17.00 -11.12
N GLN A 111 -13.11 -16.61 -12.16
CA GLN A 111 -13.18 -17.37 -13.42
C GLN A 111 -11.84 -17.41 -14.15
N ALA A 112 -11.07 -16.33 -14.09
CA ALA A 112 -9.73 -16.22 -14.66
C ALA A 112 -8.65 -16.92 -13.82
N GLY A 113 -8.99 -17.51 -12.66
CA GLY A 113 -8.03 -18.11 -11.74
C GLY A 113 -7.10 -17.09 -11.08
N GLN A 114 -7.49 -15.81 -11.05
CA GLN A 114 -6.74 -14.75 -10.41
C GLN A 114 -6.88 -14.82 -8.89
N VAL A 115 -5.89 -14.28 -8.19
CA VAL A 115 -5.93 -14.17 -6.73
C VAL A 115 -6.94 -13.10 -6.34
N VAL A 116 -7.88 -13.44 -5.46
CA VAL A 116 -8.84 -12.47 -4.90
C VAL A 116 -8.62 -12.35 -3.40
N ILE A 117 -8.44 -11.12 -2.93
CA ILE A 117 -8.19 -10.80 -1.52
C ILE A 117 -9.23 -9.78 -1.05
N GLY A 118 -9.92 -10.10 0.04
CA GLY A 118 -10.76 -9.16 0.77
C GLY A 118 -9.95 -8.39 1.82
N ILE A 119 -10.18 -7.10 1.93
CA ILE A 119 -9.60 -6.24 2.97
C ILE A 119 -10.74 -5.64 3.78
N ARG A 120 -10.71 -5.83 5.09
CA ARG A 120 -11.70 -5.30 6.03
C ARG A 120 -11.04 -4.32 6.99
N HIS A 121 -11.55 -3.10 7.10
CA HIS A 121 -11.07 -2.14 8.09
C HIS A 121 -11.85 -2.27 9.39
N THR A 122 -11.15 -2.34 10.52
CA THR A 122 -11.75 -2.24 11.86
C THR A 122 -11.08 -1.09 12.62
N ALA A 123 -11.89 -0.14 13.07
CA ALA A 123 -11.45 0.94 13.93
C ALA A 123 -11.44 0.45 15.39
N PRO A 124 -10.36 0.67 16.16
CA PRO A 124 -10.29 0.23 17.55
C PRO A 124 -11.41 0.80 18.42
N GLY A 125 -12.02 -0.04 19.25
CA GLY A 125 -13.01 0.37 20.24
C GLY A 125 -14.33 0.87 19.65
N ASP A 126 -14.88 1.94 20.23
CA ASP A 126 -16.14 2.57 19.81
C ASP A 126 -15.95 3.63 18.71
N GLY A 127 -15.00 3.38 17.80
CA GLY A 127 -14.68 4.27 16.70
C GLY A 127 -15.92 4.78 15.95
N PRO A 128 -15.90 6.02 15.44
CA PRO A 128 -17.11 6.65 14.88
C PRO A 128 -17.61 5.97 13.59
N LEU A 129 -16.76 5.17 12.95
CA LEU A 129 -17.02 4.50 11.68
C LEU A 129 -16.26 3.17 11.67
N LEU A 130 -16.89 2.09 11.18
CA LEU A 130 -16.30 0.74 11.12
C LEU A 130 -15.74 0.26 12.48
N ALA A 131 -16.48 0.54 13.56
CA ALA A 131 -16.11 0.13 14.91
C ALA A 131 -15.96 -1.39 15.01
N ASP A 132 -14.87 -1.85 15.63
CA ASP A 132 -14.62 -3.27 15.84
C ASP A 132 -15.79 -3.96 16.57
N GLY A 133 -16.16 -5.15 16.10
CA GLY A 133 -17.31 -5.91 16.58
C GLY A 133 -18.69 -5.35 16.22
N SER A 134 -18.79 -4.25 15.47
CA SER A 134 -20.08 -3.72 15.00
C SER A 134 -20.51 -4.33 13.67
N VAL A 135 -21.83 -4.43 13.44
CA VAL A 135 -22.40 -4.81 12.14
C VAL A 135 -21.92 -3.86 11.02
N GLY A 136 -21.72 -2.58 11.35
CA GLY A 136 -21.18 -1.58 10.42
C GLY A 136 -19.81 -1.93 9.86
N ALA A 137 -18.97 -2.58 10.67
CA ALA A 137 -17.63 -3.06 10.30
C ALA A 137 -17.63 -4.42 9.60
N GLU A 138 -18.77 -5.11 9.48
CA GLU A 138 -18.83 -6.31 8.65
C GLU A 138 -18.85 -5.91 7.16
N PHE A 139 -18.35 -6.80 6.30
CA PHE A 139 -18.55 -6.65 4.86
C PHE A 139 -20.03 -6.57 4.53
N HIS A 140 -20.35 -5.87 3.44
CA HIS A 140 -21.66 -5.99 2.84
C HIS A 140 -21.98 -7.48 2.57
N PRO A 141 -23.18 -8.00 2.91
CA PRO A 141 -23.47 -9.44 2.84
C PRO A 141 -23.18 -10.08 1.48
N ALA A 142 -23.45 -9.35 0.38
CA ALA A 142 -23.13 -9.82 -0.97
C ALA A 142 -21.61 -9.95 -1.21
N ILE A 143 -20.79 -9.05 -0.67
CA ILE A 143 -19.33 -9.13 -0.74
C ILE A 143 -18.81 -10.27 0.12
N ALA A 144 -19.36 -10.42 1.34
CA ALA A 144 -18.99 -11.54 2.22
C ALA A 144 -19.23 -12.89 1.53
N ALA A 145 -20.39 -13.07 0.88
CA ALA A 145 -20.69 -14.27 0.10
C ALA A 145 -19.76 -14.42 -1.12
N ALA A 146 -19.52 -13.34 -1.86
CA ALA A 146 -18.65 -13.37 -3.04
C ALA A 146 -17.18 -13.68 -2.69
N LEU A 147 -16.73 -13.34 -1.47
CA LEU A 147 -15.38 -13.61 -0.97
C LEU A 147 -15.26 -14.95 -0.24
N GLU A 148 -16.30 -15.79 -0.21
CA GLU A 148 -16.20 -17.13 0.38
C GLU A 148 -15.03 -17.92 -0.26
N GLY A 149 -14.22 -18.55 0.59
CA GLY A 149 -13.00 -19.27 0.22
C GLY A 149 -11.79 -18.40 -0.16
N CYS A 150 -11.93 -17.07 -0.17
CA CYS A 150 -10.83 -16.14 -0.46
C CYS A 150 -10.08 -15.75 0.82
N THR A 151 -8.85 -15.27 0.65
CA THR A 151 -8.10 -14.67 1.77
C THR A 151 -8.76 -13.36 2.17
N VAL A 152 -9.06 -13.20 3.47
CA VAL A 152 -9.54 -11.95 4.05
C VAL A 152 -8.51 -11.44 5.06
N ILE A 153 -8.11 -10.19 4.91
CA ILE A 153 -7.14 -9.52 5.76
C ILE A 153 -7.81 -8.35 6.47
N GLU A 154 -7.62 -8.27 7.78
CA GLU A 154 -8.06 -7.13 8.57
C GLU A 154 -6.96 -6.05 8.62
N LYS A 155 -7.37 -4.78 8.58
CA LYS A 155 -6.49 -3.62 8.73
C LYS A 155 -7.05 -2.58 9.68
N HIS A 156 -6.14 -1.77 10.22
CA HIS A 156 -6.48 -0.65 11.11
C HIS A 156 -6.02 0.71 10.58
N GLN A 157 -5.47 0.75 9.37
CA GLN A 157 -4.97 1.96 8.70
C GLN A 157 -5.68 2.16 7.36
N ALA A 158 -5.56 3.36 6.79
CA ALA A 158 -6.11 3.65 5.46
C ALA A 158 -5.42 2.80 4.38
N ASP A 159 -4.09 2.77 4.42
CA ASP A 159 -3.24 1.92 3.59
C ASP A 159 -3.43 0.44 3.98
N SER A 160 -3.78 -0.40 3.00
CA SER A 160 -4.02 -1.82 3.20
C SER A 160 -2.74 -2.65 3.36
N PHE A 161 -1.57 -2.12 3.02
CA PHE A 161 -0.28 -2.77 3.27
C PHE A 161 0.23 -2.52 4.70
N LEU A 162 -0.05 -1.33 5.24
CA LEU A 162 0.55 -0.87 6.49
C LEU A 162 0.08 -1.71 7.68
N GLY A 163 1.01 -2.51 8.22
CA GLY A 163 0.76 -3.35 9.40
C GLY A 163 -0.12 -4.57 9.13
N THR A 164 -0.21 -5.02 7.88
CA THR A 164 -0.99 -6.21 7.49
C THR A 164 -0.11 -7.27 6.82
N SER A 165 -0.69 -8.44 6.53
CA SER A 165 -0.01 -9.49 5.76
C SER A 165 -0.15 -9.32 4.24
N LEU A 166 -0.76 -8.24 3.74
CA LEU A 166 -1.12 -8.10 2.31
C LEU A 166 0.09 -8.26 1.38
N GLY A 167 1.18 -7.55 1.65
CA GLY A 167 2.40 -7.66 0.84
C GLY A 167 2.99 -9.08 0.82
N GLN A 168 2.95 -9.78 1.97
CA GLN A 168 3.43 -11.16 2.07
C GLN A 168 2.53 -12.13 1.30
N THR A 169 1.20 -11.94 1.38
CA THR A 169 0.22 -12.74 0.64
C THR A 169 0.40 -12.58 -0.87
N LEU A 170 0.58 -11.35 -1.36
CA LEU A 170 0.80 -11.07 -2.78
C LEU A 170 2.13 -11.65 -3.27
N ALA A 171 3.20 -11.49 -2.49
CA ALA A 171 4.51 -12.06 -2.80
C ALA A 171 4.47 -13.60 -2.85
N GLY A 172 3.82 -14.24 -1.87
CA GLY A 172 3.67 -15.70 -1.83
C GLY A 172 2.85 -16.28 -2.98
N ALA A 173 2.03 -15.45 -3.64
CA ALA A 173 1.26 -15.82 -4.82
C ALA A 173 1.91 -15.39 -6.15
N ASN A 174 3.14 -14.86 -6.12
CA ASN A 174 3.86 -14.35 -7.31
C ASN A 174 3.03 -13.33 -8.11
N VAL A 175 2.39 -12.39 -7.40
CA VAL A 175 1.60 -11.31 -8.01
C VAL A 175 2.51 -10.21 -8.51
N ALA A 176 2.19 -9.70 -9.70
CA ALA A 176 2.91 -8.62 -10.38
C ALA A 176 2.07 -7.36 -10.54
N ALA A 177 0.76 -7.53 -10.64
CA ALA A 177 -0.19 -6.46 -10.86
C ALA A 177 -1.35 -6.60 -9.86
N ILE A 178 -1.83 -5.46 -9.36
CA ILE A 178 -2.96 -5.40 -8.44
C ILE A 178 -4.05 -4.52 -9.03
N GLN A 179 -5.28 -5.01 -8.95
CA GLN A 179 -6.48 -4.25 -9.27
C GLN A 179 -7.20 -3.92 -7.96
N LEU A 180 -7.45 -2.64 -7.72
CA LEU A 180 -8.14 -2.17 -6.52
C LEU A 180 -9.60 -1.86 -6.85
N ALA A 181 -10.49 -2.42 -6.04
CA ALA A 181 -11.91 -2.12 -6.00
C ALA A 181 -12.30 -1.84 -4.56
N GLY A 182 -13.17 -0.86 -4.29
CA GLY A 182 -13.69 -0.63 -2.94
C GLY A 182 -13.76 0.81 -2.48
N MET A 183 -13.78 1.01 -1.16
CA MET A 183 -14.22 2.25 -0.54
C MET A 183 -13.26 2.72 0.58
N MET A 184 -13.06 4.01 0.82
CA MET A 184 -13.47 5.13 -0.04
C MET A 184 -12.40 5.44 -1.08
N THR A 185 -12.82 5.90 -2.27
CA THR A 185 -11.93 6.27 -3.38
C THR A 185 -10.78 7.17 -2.94
N GLN A 186 -11.09 8.30 -2.30
CA GLN A 186 -10.12 9.32 -1.87
C GLN A 186 -9.31 8.94 -0.63
N HIS A 187 -9.68 7.85 0.04
CA HIS A 187 -9.08 7.45 1.31
C HIS A 187 -8.37 6.10 1.17
N CYS A 188 -9.02 4.98 1.52
CA CYS A 188 -8.38 3.67 1.56
C CYS A 188 -7.84 3.24 0.20
N ILE A 189 -8.55 3.52 -0.89
CA ILE A 189 -8.09 3.20 -2.25
C ILE A 189 -6.86 4.04 -2.60
N THR A 190 -6.90 5.36 -2.48
CA THR A 190 -5.74 6.22 -2.73
C THR A 190 -4.52 5.86 -1.87
N HIS A 191 -4.70 5.61 -0.57
CA HIS A 191 -3.58 5.28 0.33
C HIS A 191 -2.97 3.92 0.01
N THR A 192 -3.78 2.94 -0.36
CA THR A 192 -3.30 1.61 -0.77
C THR A 192 -2.59 1.69 -2.13
N ALA A 193 -3.15 2.43 -3.09
CA ALA A 193 -2.59 2.60 -4.43
C ALA A 193 -1.22 3.29 -4.43
N LEU A 194 -1.05 4.28 -3.55
CA LEU A 194 0.16 5.07 -3.41
C LEU A 194 1.09 4.58 -2.29
N SER A 195 0.79 3.41 -1.71
CA SER A 195 1.62 2.82 -0.67
C SER A 195 3.05 2.60 -1.18
N PRO A 196 4.10 2.88 -0.39
CA PRO A 196 5.46 2.48 -0.74
C PRO A 196 5.58 0.98 -1.00
N ASP A 197 4.79 0.16 -0.31
CA ASP A 197 4.78 -1.30 -0.46
C ASP A 197 4.06 -1.74 -1.75
N ALA A 198 3.26 -0.86 -2.35
CA ALA A 198 2.65 -1.09 -3.66
C ALA A 198 3.60 -0.78 -4.83
N ALA A 199 4.75 -0.13 -4.59
CA ALA A 199 5.63 0.37 -5.65
C ALA A 199 6.24 -0.72 -6.56
N GLY A 200 6.24 -1.97 -6.11
CA GLY A 200 6.68 -3.12 -6.90
C GLY A 200 5.61 -3.74 -7.81
N PHE A 201 4.37 -3.26 -7.75
CA PHE A 201 3.25 -3.78 -8.52
C PHE A 201 2.77 -2.79 -9.58
N GLU A 202 2.28 -3.30 -10.70
CA GLU A 202 1.43 -2.51 -11.59
C GLU A 202 0.07 -2.28 -10.91
N VAL A 203 -0.25 -1.03 -10.57
CA VAL A 203 -1.47 -0.70 -9.84
C VAL A 203 -2.54 -0.17 -10.80
N ALA A 204 -3.69 -0.84 -10.82
CA ALA A 204 -4.89 -0.41 -11.51
C ALA A 204 -6.04 -0.18 -10.53
N ILE A 205 -6.87 0.83 -10.79
CA ILE A 205 -8.06 1.18 -10.00
C ILE A 205 -9.28 0.94 -10.86
N ILE A 206 -10.22 0.12 -10.38
CA ILE A 206 -11.49 -0.10 -11.07
C ILE A 206 -12.44 1.02 -10.61
N ALA A 207 -12.53 2.10 -11.38
CA ALA A 207 -13.24 3.31 -10.97
C ALA A 207 -14.72 3.05 -10.68
N ALA A 208 -15.35 2.23 -11.53
CA ALA A 208 -16.76 1.84 -11.39
C ALA A 208 -17.04 1.02 -10.12
N ALA A 209 -16.01 0.42 -9.51
CA ALA A 209 -16.10 -0.34 -8.27
C ALA A 209 -15.62 0.47 -7.05
N CYS A 210 -15.50 1.80 -7.18
CA CYS A 210 -15.12 2.70 -6.11
C CYS A 210 -16.26 3.67 -5.76
N ALA A 211 -16.33 4.07 -4.49
CA ALA A 211 -17.30 5.06 -4.01
C ALA A 211 -16.67 6.03 -3.01
N ALA A 212 -17.26 7.21 -2.90
CA ALA A 212 -16.81 8.31 -2.05
C ALA A 212 -18.03 9.04 -1.44
N PRO A 213 -17.83 9.94 -0.45
CA PRO A 213 -18.93 10.70 0.13
C PRO A 213 -19.73 11.51 -0.89
N THR A 214 -19.06 11.95 -1.96
CA THR A 214 -19.70 12.55 -3.14
C THR A 214 -18.99 12.11 -4.42
N ALA A 215 -19.71 12.12 -5.55
CA ALA A 215 -19.15 11.83 -6.87
C ALA A 215 -17.95 12.74 -7.20
N VAL A 216 -18.04 14.03 -6.90
CA VAL A 216 -16.96 15.00 -7.15
C VAL A 216 -15.68 14.65 -6.39
N ILE A 217 -15.80 14.17 -5.14
CA ILE A 217 -14.63 13.73 -4.36
C ILE A 217 -13.99 12.48 -5.01
N SER A 218 -14.82 11.55 -5.50
CA SER A 218 -14.35 10.38 -6.24
C SER A 218 -13.58 10.81 -7.49
N ASP A 219 -14.15 11.69 -8.31
CA ASP A 219 -13.57 12.14 -9.58
C ASP A 219 -12.22 12.85 -9.37
N VAL A 220 -12.13 13.72 -8.35
CA VAL A 220 -10.88 14.41 -8.01
C VAL A 220 -9.81 13.41 -7.57
N ALA A 221 -10.16 12.40 -6.76
CA ALA A 221 -9.22 11.38 -6.32
C ALA A 221 -8.73 10.52 -7.50
N LEU A 222 -9.64 10.05 -8.37
CA LEU A 222 -9.30 9.25 -9.55
C LEU A 222 -8.44 10.05 -10.53
N SER A 223 -8.77 11.33 -10.76
CA SER A 223 -7.96 12.22 -11.59
C SER A 223 -6.54 12.39 -11.05
N GLY A 224 -6.38 12.50 -9.72
CA GLY A 224 -5.07 12.53 -9.09
C GLY A 224 -4.30 11.22 -9.21
N LEU A 225 -4.98 10.07 -9.09
CA LEU A 225 -4.38 8.74 -9.22
C LEU A 225 -3.93 8.42 -10.65
N ALA A 226 -4.61 8.94 -11.68
CA ALA A 226 -4.29 8.71 -13.09
C ALA A 226 -2.86 9.14 -13.49
N GLY A 227 -2.20 10.00 -12.69
CA GLY A 227 -0.79 10.35 -12.89
C GLY A 227 0.21 9.29 -12.45
N ARG A 228 -0.22 8.24 -11.74
CA ARG A 228 0.64 7.21 -11.13
C ARG A 228 0.11 5.77 -11.27
N CYS A 229 -1.19 5.61 -11.49
CA CYS A 229 -1.90 4.34 -11.59
C CYS A 229 -2.74 4.31 -12.86
N THR A 230 -3.04 3.12 -13.36
CA THR A 230 -4.05 2.93 -14.40
C THR A 230 -5.44 3.08 -13.77
N VAL A 231 -6.32 3.90 -14.35
CA VAL A 231 -7.73 4.00 -13.94
C VAL A 231 -8.58 3.35 -15.03
N LEU A 232 -9.30 2.28 -14.67
CA LEU A 232 -10.14 1.45 -15.53
C LEU A 232 -11.61 1.86 -15.46
#